data_AF-A0A5C5V1T1-F1
#
_entry.id   AF-A0A5C5V1T1-F1
#
_cell.length_a   1.000
_cell.length_b   1.000
_cell.length_c   1.000
_cell.angle_alpha   90.00
_cell.angle_beta   90.00
_cell.angle_gamma   90.00
#
_symmetry.space_group_name_H-M   'P 1'
#
loop_
_entity.id
_entity.type
_entity.pdbx_description
1 polymer ?
#
loop_
_entity_poly.entity_id
_entity_poly.type
_entity_poly.pdbx_seq_one_letter_code
_entity_poly.pdbx_strand_id
1 'polypeptide(L)'
;MYINGPTSLHGAQSISGPHKAGSATQTLEPTSRFDTVDSLDISSEADMVSRARETPEIRTDKVAQIKAQIADGTYFSDDKLDIALERLLDEFG
;
A
#
# COMPACT_ATOMS: atom_id res chain seq x y z
N MET A 1 -0.13 64.89 -32.76
CA MET A 1 -0.84 63.65 -32.41
C MET A 1 0.18 62.52 -32.48
N TYR A 2 0.60 62.01 -31.33
CA TYR A 2 1.58 60.91 -31.24
C TYR A 2 0.92 59.76 -30.48
N ILE A 3 0.79 58.62 -31.15
CA ILE A 3 0.22 57.40 -30.59
C ILE A 3 1.40 56.55 -30.12
N ASN A 4 1.52 56.38 -28.80
CA ASN A 4 2.49 55.46 -28.22
C ASN A 4 1.86 54.06 -28.20
N GLY A 5 2.54 53.08 -28.82
CA GLY A 5 2.07 51.70 -28.94
C GLY A 5 2.07 50.92 -27.61
N PRO A 6 1.36 49.78 -27.52
CA PRO A 6 1.03 49.11 -26.26
C PRO A 6 2.08 48.09 -25.81
N THR A 7 3.34 48.48 -25.60
CA THR A 7 4.34 47.55 -25.03
C THR A 7 5.29 48.24 -24.06
N SER A 8 4.84 48.38 -22.80
CA SER A 8 5.73 48.55 -21.65
C SER A 8 5.54 47.35 -20.72
N LEU A 9 6.23 46.26 -21.03
CA LEU A 9 6.31 45.10 -20.15
C LEU A 9 7.19 45.47 -18.96
N HIS A 10 6.57 45.72 -17.81
CA HIS A 10 7.29 45.81 -16.54
C HIS A 10 7.48 44.38 -16.01
N GLY A 11 8.72 43.93 -15.89
CA GLY A 11 9.03 42.68 -15.19
C GLY A 11 8.67 42.76 -13.71
N ALA A 12 8.45 41.61 -13.05
CA ALA A 12 8.07 41.55 -11.64
C ALA A 12 9.09 42.30 -10.76
N GLN A 13 8.67 43.41 -10.16
CA GLN A 13 9.45 44.13 -9.15
C GLN A 13 9.31 43.39 -7.83
N SER A 14 10.41 42.89 -7.28
CA SER A 14 10.43 42.29 -5.95
C SER A 14 10.29 43.38 -4.89
N ILE A 15 9.27 43.29 -4.04
CA ILE A 15 9.12 44.16 -2.88
C ILE A 15 10.00 43.64 -1.74
N SER A 16 11.03 44.42 -1.36
CA SER A 16 11.83 44.13 -0.18
C SER A 16 11.08 44.62 1.06
N GLY A 17 10.59 43.68 1.87
CA GLY A 17 10.02 43.98 3.19
C GLY A 17 11.10 44.48 4.16
N PRO A 18 10.74 45.29 5.18
CA PRO A 18 11.70 45.83 6.13
C PRO A 18 12.37 44.71 6.93
N HIS A 19 13.69 44.68 6.80
CA HIS A 19 14.67 43.84 7.45
C HIS A 19 14.46 43.78 8.97
N LYS A 20 14.03 42.62 9.49
CA LYS A 20 14.28 42.26 10.89
C LYS A 20 15.63 41.54 10.95
N ALA A 21 16.66 42.27 11.37
CA ALA A 21 17.87 41.66 11.89
C ALA A 21 17.51 40.89 13.16
N GLY A 22 17.65 39.57 13.14
CA GLY A 22 17.41 38.71 14.29
C GLY A 22 17.83 37.28 13.97
N SER A 23 18.93 36.85 14.58
CA SER A 23 19.57 35.55 14.40
C SER A 23 18.62 34.36 14.55
N ALA A 24 18.71 33.42 13.62
CA ALA A 24 18.62 32.00 13.92
C ALA A 24 19.34 31.24 12.79
N THR A 25 20.45 30.58 13.12
CA THR A 25 20.95 29.45 12.35
C THR A 25 19.86 28.39 12.42
N GLN A 26 18.94 28.42 11.47
CA GLN A 26 17.97 27.36 11.31
C GLN A 26 18.72 26.22 10.65
N THR A 27 19.15 25.26 11.47
CA THR A 27 19.50 23.92 11.01
C THR A 27 18.41 23.51 10.02
N LEU A 28 18.79 23.36 8.76
CA LEU A 28 17.95 22.75 7.75
C LEU A 28 17.79 21.29 8.17
N GLU A 29 16.82 21.01 9.04
CA GLU A 29 16.26 19.68 9.06
C GLU A 29 15.80 19.40 7.64
N PRO A 30 16.15 18.23 7.06
CA PRO A 30 15.48 17.81 5.85
C PRO A 30 14.02 17.65 6.25
N THR A 31 13.18 18.64 5.92
CA THR A 31 11.74 18.44 5.82
C THR A 31 11.58 17.31 4.83
N SER A 32 11.44 16.09 5.36
CA SER A 32 11.00 14.91 4.63
C SER A 32 9.65 15.29 4.03
N ARG A 33 9.70 15.77 2.79
CA ARG A 33 8.57 16.29 2.02
C ARG A 33 7.61 15.17 1.58
N PHE A 34 7.69 14.02 2.25
CA PHE A 34 7.08 12.75 1.89
C PHE A 34 6.30 12.11 3.06
N ASP A 35 6.07 12.83 4.16
CA ASP A 35 5.26 12.27 5.26
C ASP A 35 3.75 12.53 5.10
N THR A 36 3.29 12.65 3.86
CA THR A 36 1.87 12.53 3.54
C THR A 36 1.60 11.07 3.22
N VAL A 37 1.39 10.29 4.27
CA VAL A 37 0.92 8.91 4.15
C VAL A 37 -0.54 8.97 3.74
N ASP A 38 -0.84 8.60 2.50
CA ASP A 38 -2.22 8.40 2.07
C ASP A 38 -2.81 7.22 2.87
N SER A 39 -3.91 7.48 3.59
CA SER A 39 -4.56 6.47 4.43
C SER A 39 -5.86 6.04 3.77
N LEU A 40 -5.92 4.79 3.36
CA LEU A 40 -7.12 4.16 2.84
C LEU A 40 -7.81 3.36 3.96
N ASP A 41 -9.04 3.74 4.29
CA ASP A 41 -9.88 2.98 5.20
C ASP A 41 -10.83 2.08 4.38
N ILE A 42 -10.69 0.77 4.52
CA ILE A 42 -11.52 -0.21 3.83
C ILE A 42 -12.66 -0.61 4.76
N SER A 43 -13.90 -0.41 4.32
CA SER A 43 -15.09 -0.89 5.03
C SER A 43 -15.04 -2.41 5.21
N SER A 44 -15.52 -2.90 6.37
CA SER A 44 -15.53 -4.33 6.70
C SER A 44 -16.21 -5.21 5.64
N GLU A 45 -17.24 -4.68 5.00
CA GLU A 45 -18.01 -5.34 3.95
C GLU A 45 -17.18 -5.50 2.66
N ALA A 46 -16.39 -4.49 2.31
CA ALA A 46 -15.51 -4.51 1.14
C ALA A 46 -14.31 -5.45 1.34
N ASP A 47 -13.75 -5.53 2.55
CA ASP A 47 -12.73 -6.52 2.89
C ASP A 47 -13.29 -7.95 2.75
N MET A 48 -14.48 -8.21 3.29
CA MET A 48 -15.13 -9.52 3.19
C MET A 48 -15.41 -9.92 1.73
N VAL A 49 -15.94 -9.00 0.91
CA VAL A 49 -16.19 -9.26 -0.51
C VAL A 49 -14.88 -9.51 -1.26
N SER A 50 -13.81 -8.78 -0.94
CA SER A 50 -12.50 -8.99 -1.55
C SER A 50 -11.95 -10.39 -1.26
N ARG A 51 -12.02 -10.83 0.00
CA ARG A 51 -11.65 -12.21 0.39
C ARG A 51 -12.52 -13.25 -0.29
N ALA A 52 -13.82 -13.00 -0.42
CA ALA A 52 -14.74 -13.91 -1.10
C ALA A 52 -14.43 -14.04 -2.60
N ARG A 53 -13.97 -12.96 -3.25
CA ARG A 53 -13.55 -12.96 -4.66
C ARG A 53 -12.17 -13.59 -4.87
N GLU A 54 -11.28 -13.48 -3.89
CA GLU A 54 -9.95 -14.09 -3.92
C GLU A 54 -10.01 -15.59 -3.59
N THR A 55 -11.08 -16.04 -2.93
CA THR A 55 -11.31 -17.47 -2.67
C THR A 55 -11.49 -18.20 -4.00
N PRO A 56 -10.57 -19.10 -4.38
CA PRO A 56 -10.72 -19.87 -5.60
C PRO A 56 -12.00 -20.70 -5.55
N GLU A 57 -12.61 -20.96 -6.70
CA GLU A 57 -13.73 -21.89 -6.77
C GLU A 57 -13.36 -23.22 -6.09
N ILE A 58 -14.30 -23.74 -5.29
CA ILE A 58 -14.09 -25.01 -4.60
C ILE A 58 -13.92 -26.08 -5.68
N ARG A 59 -12.74 -26.72 -5.68
CA ARG A 59 -12.45 -27.87 -6.53
C ARG A 59 -13.18 -29.11 -5.99
N THR A 60 -14.48 -29.20 -6.27
CA THR A 60 -15.40 -30.20 -5.73
C THR A 60 -14.89 -31.63 -5.94
N ASP A 61 -14.32 -31.93 -7.11
CA ASP A 61 -13.75 -33.24 -7.42
C ASP A 61 -12.58 -33.61 -6.50
N LYS A 62 -11.68 -32.65 -6.27
CA LYS A 62 -10.52 -32.85 -5.39
C LYS A 62 -10.96 -33.03 -3.94
N VAL A 63 -11.98 -32.30 -3.50
CA VAL A 63 -12.57 -32.45 -2.16
C VAL A 63 -13.21 -33.83 -2.00
N ALA A 64 -13.97 -34.30 -3.00
CA ALA A 64 -14.59 -35.62 -2.97
C ALA A 64 -13.55 -36.75 -2.92
N GLN A 65 -12.49 -36.64 -3.73
CA GLN A 65 -11.38 -37.59 -3.73
C GLN A 65 -10.67 -37.66 -2.36
N ILE A 66 -10.34 -36.51 -1.77
CA ILE A 66 -9.67 -36.46 -0.47
C ILE A 66 -10.58 -37.02 0.63
N LYS A 67 -11.88 -36.70 0.61
CA LYS A 67 -12.85 -37.28 1.55
C LYS A 67 -12.88 -38.81 1.49
N ALA A 68 -12.85 -39.38 0.28
CA ALA A 68 -12.79 -40.84 0.12
C ALA A 68 -11.50 -41.43 0.70
N GLN A 69 -10.35 -40.81 0.46
CA GLN A 69 -9.05 -41.25 1.04
C GLN A 69 -9.03 -41.16 2.57
N ILE A 70 -9.70 -40.15 3.15
CA ILE A 70 -9.82 -40.02 4.61
C ILE A 70 -10.70 -41.14 5.17
N ALA A 71 -11.83 -41.44 4.53
CA ALA A 71 -12.74 -42.51 4.95
C ALA A 71 -12.08 -43.90 4.86
N ASP A 72 -11.23 -44.11 3.86
CA ASP A 72 -10.44 -45.32 3.65
C ASP A 72 -9.19 -45.38 4.56
N GLY A 73 -8.84 -44.27 5.22
CA GLY A 73 -7.67 -44.16 6.11
C GLY A 73 -6.33 -44.02 5.38
N THR A 74 -6.33 -43.94 4.04
CA THR A 74 -5.12 -43.85 3.21
C THR A 74 -4.61 -42.43 3.01
N TYR A 75 -5.36 -41.41 3.46
CA TYR A 75 -4.92 -40.02 3.35
C TYR A 75 -3.73 -39.69 4.25
N PHE A 76 -3.68 -40.28 5.46
CA PHE A 76 -2.68 -39.98 6.46
C PHE A 76 -1.45 -40.87 6.26
N SER A 77 -0.40 -40.30 5.68
CA SER A 77 0.87 -40.98 5.38
C SER A 77 2.03 -40.14 5.90
N ASP A 78 3.17 -40.78 6.14
CA ASP A 78 4.39 -40.14 6.66
C ASP A 78 4.82 -38.96 5.79
N ASP A 79 4.82 -39.12 4.46
CA ASP A 79 5.14 -38.03 3.52
C ASP A 79 4.22 -36.81 3.67
N LYS A 80 2.92 -37.02 3.95
CA LYS A 80 1.98 -35.91 4.15
C LYS A 80 2.13 -35.26 5.53
N LEU A 81 2.60 -36.01 6.52
CA LEU A 81 2.91 -35.49 7.84
C LEU A 81 4.10 -34.55 7.80
N ASP A 82 5.17 -34.93 7.10
CA ASP A 82 6.36 -34.10 6.93
C ASP A 82 6.01 -32.78 6.23
N ILE A 83 5.25 -32.85 5.13
CA ILE A 83 4.77 -31.66 4.42
C ILE A 83 3.87 -30.79 5.32
N ALA A 84 3.00 -31.39 6.12
CA ALA A 84 2.14 -30.63 7.02
C ALA A 84 2.96 -29.90 8.09
N LEU A 85 4.00 -30.54 8.61
CA LEU A 85 4.90 -29.94 9.59
C LEU A 85 5.72 -28.79 8.99
N GLU A 86 6.29 -28.97 7.80
CA GLU A 86 7.02 -27.90 7.09
C GLU A 86 6.14 -26.65 6.89
N ARG A 87 4.93 -26.83 6.37
CA ARG A 87 3.99 -25.72 6.13
C ARG A 87 3.55 -25.03 7.41
N LEU A 88 3.44 -25.77 8.52
CA LEU A 88 3.11 -25.19 9.82
C LEU A 88 4.26 -24.31 10.32
N LEU A 89 5.50 -24.75 10.15
CA LEU A 89 6.68 -23.95 10.52
C LEU A 89 6.80 -22.70 9.65
N ASP A 90 6.51 -22.80 8.35
CA ASP A 90 6.47 -21.64 7.43
C ASP A 90 5.40 -20.61 7.81
N GLU A 91 4.29 -21.03 8.44
CA GLU A 91 3.22 -20.11 8.88
C GLU A 91 3.62 -19.30 10.11
N PHE A 92 4.50 -19.82 10.97
CA PHE A 92 4.96 -19.15 12.19
C PHE A 92 6.30 -18.40 12.06
N GLY A 93 7.06 -18.64 10.99
CA GLY A 93 8.36 -17.99 10.71
C GLY A 93 8.21 -16.64 10.04
#